data_AF-A0A3N5FNU7-F1
#
_entry.id   AF-A0A3N5FNU7-F1
#
_cell.length_a   1.000
_cell.length_b   1.000
_cell.length_c   1.000
_cell.angle_alpha   90.00
_cell.angle_beta   90.00
_cell.angle_gamma   90.00
#
_symmetry.space_group_name_H-M   'P 1'
#
loop_
_entity.id
_entity.type
_entity.pdbx_description
1 polymer ?
#
loop_
_entity_poly.entity_id
_entity_poly.type
_entity_poly.pdbx_seq_one_letter_code
_entity_poly.pdbx_strand_id
1 'polypeptide(L)'
;MGKEPKEINKPHFDYGISSCHDMFLKLLYEGHKIGEECDPYNCFNFFITAWHLYDDWLPKDNNRPKLSLQKKGRTSGAMLYLLLSFKDLTNGSKHMVLNKSMYKAKTITDVSSSIIGDWRSYFTNSPQIYITIEDLIYSMWDVRYLTTYYFSWLFDDNIPATKFPTEIKEHIERCTLKK
;
A
#
# COMPACT_ATOMS: atom_id res chain seq x y z
N MET A 1 -29.80 19.55 -38.61
CA MET A 1 -30.17 19.45 -37.17
C MET A 1 -29.32 18.36 -36.54
N GLY A 2 -28.18 18.72 -35.94
CA GLY A 2 -27.35 17.79 -35.18
C GLY A 2 -28.00 17.54 -33.82
N LYS A 3 -28.22 16.27 -33.46
CA LYS A 3 -28.63 15.92 -32.10
C LYS A 3 -27.41 16.06 -31.20
N GLU A 4 -27.42 17.01 -30.28
CA GLU A 4 -26.47 17.02 -29.17
C GLU A 4 -26.66 15.72 -28.37
N PRO A 5 -25.58 15.00 -28.04
CA PRO A 5 -25.68 13.83 -27.17
C PRO A 5 -26.11 14.31 -25.79
N LYS A 6 -27.27 13.83 -25.31
CA LYS A 6 -27.69 14.01 -23.92
C LYS A 6 -26.66 13.32 -23.03
N GLU A 7 -25.87 14.09 -22.30
CA GLU A 7 -25.14 13.57 -21.14
C GLU A 7 -26.18 13.01 -20.15
N ILE A 8 -26.23 11.69 -20.07
CA ILE A 8 -26.96 11.01 -19.02
C ILE A 8 -26.13 11.22 -17.76
N ASN A 9 -26.53 12.20 -16.94
CA ASN A 9 -25.99 12.38 -15.59
C ASN A 9 -26.25 11.09 -14.81
N LYS A 10 -25.23 10.23 -14.72
CA LYS A 10 -25.29 9.02 -13.90
C LYS A 10 -25.35 9.45 -12.43
N PRO A 11 -26.17 8.81 -11.60
CA PRO A 11 -26.15 9.09 -10.17
C PRO A 11 -24.76 8.75 -9.61
N HIS A 12 -24.17 9.71 -8.92
CA HIS A 12 -22.97 9.53 -8.12
C HIS A 12 -23.37 9.08 -6.73
N PHE A 13 -22.88 7.93 -6.29
CA PHE A 13 -23.14 7.36 -4.96
C PHE A 13 -21.93 7.49 -4.03
N ASP A 14 -21.07 8.47 -4.32
CA ASP A 14 -19.79 8.65 -3.67
C ASP A 14 -20.01 9.33 -2.31
N TYR A 15 -19.46 8.77 -1.23
CA TYR A 15 -19.51 9.37 0.11
C TYR A 15 -18.09 9.48 0.68
N GLY A 16 -17.63 10.71 0.87
CA GLY A 16 -16.36 11.05 1.53
C GLY A 16 -15.07 10.82 0.72
N ILE A 17 -15.04 9.87 -0.21
CA ILE A 17 -13.89 9.57 -1.07
C ILE A 17 -14.34 9.65 -2.52
N SER A 18 -13.79 10.59 -3.27
CA SER A 18 -14.21 10.89 -4.65
C SER A 18 -13.06 10.94 -5.66
N SER A 19 -11.81 10.89 -5.17
CA SER A 19 -10.61 10.90 -6.01
C SER A 19 -9.50 10.00 -5.48
N CYS A 20 -8.50 9.73 -6.32
CA CYS A 20 -7.26 9.09 -5.88
C CYS A 20 -6.51 9.95 -4.85
N HIS A 21 -6.70 11.28 -4.87
CA HIS A 21 -6.16 12.17 -3.87
C HIS A 21 -6.84 11.96 -2.50
N ASP A 22 -8.16 11.80 -2.46
CA ASP A 22 -8.88 11.47 -1.21
C ASP A 22 -8.44 10.11 -0.66
N MET A 23 -8.26 9.11 -1.53
CA MET A 23 -7.70 7.81 -1.14
C MET A 23 -6.28 7.93 -0.59
N PHE A 24 -5.45 8.81 -1.17
CA PHE A 24 -4.12 9.09 -0.63
C PHE A 24 -4.17 9.76 0.74
N LEU A 25 -5.07 10.73 0.95
CA LEU A 25 -5.26 11.34 2.27
C LEU A 25 -5.76 10.33 3.31
N LYS A 26 -6.68 9.43 2.92
CA LYS A 26 -7.09 8.30 3.77
C LYS A 26 -5.93 7.39 4.13
N LEU A 27 -5.06 7.07 3.16
CA LEU A 27 -3.88 6.26 3.40
C LEU A 27 -2.94 6.93 4.42
N LEU A 28 -2.74 8.25 4.33
CA LEU A 28 -1.94 9.00 5.30
C LEU A 28 -2.59 8.98 6.69
N TYR A 29 -3.91 9.16 6.77
CA TYR A 29 -4.68 9.08 8.02
C TYR A 29 -4.56 7.70 8.67
N GLU A 30 -4.73 6.62 7.92
CA GLU A 30 -4.60 5.25 8.43
C GLU A 30 -3.15 4.92 8.80
N GLY A 31 -2.19 5.45 8.03
CA GLY A 31 -0.78 5.38 8.38
C GLY A 31 -0.51 6.05 9.74
N HIS A 32 -1.14 7.20 10.03
CA HIS A 32 -1.05 7.82 11.34
C HIS A 32 -1.65 6.91 12.43
N LYS A 33 -2.82 6.31 12.18
CA LYS A 33 -3.50 5.41 13.13
C LYS A 33 -2.66 4.20 13.50
N ILE A 34 -2.01 3.54 12.54
CA ILE A 34 -1.05 2.45 12.82
C ILE A 34 0.10 2.91 13.73
N GLY A 35 0.52 4.17 13.61
CA GLY A 35 1.55 4.76 14.47
C GLY A 35 1.10 4.94 15.93
N GLU A 36 -0.19 5.14 16.16
CA GLU A 36 -0.80 5.26 17.49
C GLU A 36 -1.14 3.87 18.08
N GLU A 37 -1.80 3.04 17.27
CA GLU A 37 -2.32 1.73 17.65
C GLU A 37 -2.16 0.74 16.49
N CYS A 38 -1.23 -0.21 16.67
CA CYS A 38 -0.94 -1.25 15.68
C CYS A 38 -1.79 -2.50 15.94
N ASP A 39 -3.11 -2.38 15.75
CA ASP A 39 -4.04 -3.50 15.83
C ASP A 39 -4.42 -4.05 14.43
N PRO A 40 -4.95 -5.28 14.35
CA PRO A 40 -5.29 -5.91 13.06
C PRO A 40 -6.28 -5.13 12.20
N TYR A 41 -7.22 -4.39 12.79
CA TYR A 41 -8.25 -3.65 12.05
C TYR A 41 -7.64 -2.42 11.38
N ASN A 42 -6.84 -1.65 12.11
CA ASN A 42 -6.11 -0.51 11.54
C ASN A 42 -5.12 -0.96 10.45
N CYS A 43 -4.41 -2.06 10.67
CA CYS A 43 -3.51 -2.64 9.66
C CYS A 43 -4.27 -3.08 8.39
N PHE A 44 -5.40 -3.77 8.57
CA PHE A 44 -6.21 -4.25 7.44
C PHE A 44 -6.75 -3.11 6.58
N ASN A 45 -7.29 -2.06 7.22
CA ASN A 45 -7.79 -0.88 6.51
C ASN A 45 -6.68 -0.21 5.70
N PHE A 46 -5.48 -0.08 6.26
CA PHE A 46 -4.32 0.47 5.57
C PHE A 46 -3.94 -0.34 4.32
N PHE A 47 -3.92 -1.68 4.40
CA PHE A 47 -3.63 -2.53 3.24
C PHE A 47 -4.69 -2.39 2.15
N ILE A 48 -5.98 -2.39 2.52
CA ILE A 48 -7.09 -2.17 1.59
C ILE A 48 -6.91 -0.85 0.87
N THR A 49 -6.69 0.23 1.62
CA THR A 49 -6.55 1.57 1.04
C THR A 49 -5.35 1.65 0.12
N ALA A 50 -4.18 1.14 0.55
CA ALA A 50 -2.97 1.12 -0.26
C ALA A 50 -3.16 0.34 -1.56
N TRP A 51 -3.76 -0.86 -1.49
CA TRP A 51 -4.00 -1.70 -2.65
C TRP A 51 -4.97 -1.06 -3.64
N HIS A 52 -6.13 -0.59 -3.16
CA HIS A 52 -7.10 0.08 -4.03
C HIS A 52 -6.53 1.37 -4.61
N LEU A 53 -5.76 2.14 -3.84
CA LEU A 53 -5.10 3.33 -4.38
C LEU A 53 -4.15 2.95 -5.53
N TYR A 54 -3.33 1.90 -5.35
CA TYR A 54 -2.37 1.44 -6.35
C TYR A 54 -3.00 0.87 -7.63
N ASP A 55 -3.98 -0.01 -7.49
CA ASP A 55 -4.50 -0.87 -8.57
C ASP A 55 -5.77 -0.32 -9.22
N ASP A 56 -6.65 0.28 -8.41
CA ASP A 56 -7.95 0.77 -8.89
C ASP A 56 -7.95 2.26 -9.16
N TRP A 57 -7.60 3.08 -8.19
CA TRP A 57 -7.83 4.52 -8.25
C TRP A 57 -6.79 5.23 -9.10
N LEU A 58 -5.49 4.98 -8.86
CA LEU A 58 -4.44 5.67 -9.60
C LEU A 58 -4.55 5.45 -11.12
N PRO A 59 -4.84 4.25 -11.66
CA PRO A 59 -4.96 4.08 -13.11
C PRO A 59 -6.26 4.65 -13.71
N LYS A 60 -7.34 4.73 -12.93
CA LYS A 60 -8.70 5.04 -13.42
C LYS A 60 -9.09 6.51 -13.21
N ASP A 61 -8.48 7.20 -12.25
CA ASP A 61 -8.78 8.60 -11.97
C ASP A 61 -8.16 9.53 -13.02
N ASN A 62 -8.99 10.34 -13.69
CA ASN A 62 -8.55 11.32 -14.69
C ASN A 62 -7.83 12.53 -14.08
N ASN A 63 -8.02 12.79 -12.77
CA ASN A 63 -7.45 13.91 -12.04
C ASN A 63 -6.19 13.52 -11.23
N ARG A 64 -5.62 12.35 -11.50
CA ARG A 64 -4.38 11.88 -10.87
C ARG A 64 -3.17 12.79 -11.17
N PRO A 65 -2.11 12.74 -10.34
CA PRO A 65 -0.84 13.41 -10.63
C PRO A 65 -0.28 12.99 -12.00
N LYS A 66 0.27 13.93 -12.76
CA LYS A 66 0.65 13.73 -14.17
C LYS A 66 1.74 12.67 -14.33
N LEU A 67 2.68 12.62 -13.40
CA LEU A 67 3.81 11.67 -13.44
C LEU A 67 3.50 10.34 -12.74
N SER A 68 2.37 10.21 -12.06
CA SER A 68 2.06 9.07 -11.18
C SER A 68 2.15 7.71 -11.88
N LEU A 69 1.60 7.56 -13.10
CA LEU A 69 1.67 6.28 -13.83
C LEU A 69 3.07 5.98 -14.36
N GLN A 70 3.81 7.01 -14.79
CA GLN A 70 5.20 6.84 -15.21
C GLN A 70 6.05 6.39 -14.02
N LYS A 71 5.82 6.98 -12.84
CA LYS A 71 6.45 6.59 -11.57
C LYS A 71 6.09 5.18 -11.15
N LYS A 72 4.81 4.79 -11.25
CA LYS A 72 4.34 3.41 -11.01
C LYS A 72 5.07 2.40 -11.91
N GLY A 73 5.40 2.77 -13.15
CA GLY A 73 6.20 1.96 -14.07
C GLY A 73 7.69 1.89 -13.73
N ARG A 74 8.17 2.67 -12.76
CA ARG A 74 9.56 2.75 -12.31
C ARG A 74 9.75 2.24 -10.88
N THR A 75 8.71 1.67 -10.28
CA THR A 75 8.76 1.06 -8.95
C THR A 75 9.84 -0.03 -8.90
N SER A 76 10.68 0.00 -7.86
CA SER A 76 11.69 -1.04 -7.66
C SER A 76 11.03 -2.41 -7.46
N GLY A 77 11.74 -3.49 -7.81
CA GLY A 77 11.22 -4.85 -7.67
C GLY A 77 10.72 -5.11 -6.25
N ALA A 78 11.55 -4.92 -5.23
CA ALA A 78 11.17 -5.19 -3.85
C ALA A 78 9.97 -4.35 -3.35
N MET A 79 9.87 -3.07 -3.73
CA MET A 79 8.70 -2.25 -3.39
C MET A 79 7.45 -2.76 -4.12
N LEU A 80 7.58 -3.21 -5.36
CA LEU A 80 6.49 -3.83 -6.10
C LEU A 80 6.01 -5.12 -5.42
N TYR A 81 6.93 -5.97 -4.95
CA TYR A 81 6.58 -7.18 -4.20
C TYR A 81 5.82 -6.84 -2.92
N LEU A 82 6.25 -5.82 -2.16
CA LEU A 82 5.51 -5.35 -0.99
C LEU A 82 4.09 -4.88 -1.36
N LEU A 83 3.93 -4.09 -2.42
CA LEU A 83 2.61 -3.61 -2.86
C LEU A 83 1.70 -4.77 -3.33
N LEU A 84 2.27 -5.77 -4.01
CA LEU A 84 1.53 -6.97 -4.42
C LEU A 84 1.12 -7.83 -3.23
N SER A 85 1.88 -7.81 -2.13
CA SER A 85 1.52 -8.49 -0.90
C SER A 85 0.22 -7.97 -0.30
N PHE A 86 -0.08 -6.67 -0.47
CA PHE A 86 -1.33 -6.09 0.01
C PHE A 86 -2.55 -6.68 -0.69
N LYS A 87 -2.44 -7.05 -1.97
CA LYS A 87 -3.47 -7.82 -2.67
C LYS A 87 -3.74 -9.15 -1.98
N ASP A 88 -2.70 -9.84 -1.52
CA ASP A 88 -2.84 -11.14 -0.86
C ASP A 88 -3.48 -11.01 0.52
N LEU A 89 -3.09 -9.99 1.30
CA LEU A 89 -3.69 -9.71 2.62
C LEU A 89 -5.17 -9.36 2.50
N THR A 90 -5.50 -8.47 1.58
CA THR A 90 -6.87 -8.00 1.36
C THR A 90 -7.77 -9.11 0.84
N ASN A 91 -7.28 -9.93 -0.09
CA ASN A 91 -8.03 -11.09 -0.59
C ASN A 91 -8.08 -12.25 0.42
N GLY A 92 -7.03 -12.47 1.19
CA GLY A 92 -6.96 -13.51 2.23
C GLY A 92 -8.07 -13.32 3.26
N SER A 93 -8.20 -12.10 3.81
CA SER A 93 -9.26 -11.76 4.75
C SER A 93 -10.67 -11.87 4.13
N LYS A 94 -10.80 -11.61 2.83
CA LYS A 94 -12.09 -11.73 2.11
C LYS A 94 -12.50 -13.18 1.89
N HIS A 95 -11.56 -14.04 1.53
CA HIS A 95 -11.86 -15.42 1.10
C HIS A 95 -11.74 -16.46 2.21
N MET A 96 -11.09 -16.14 3.34
CA MET A 96 -10.83 -17.00 4.51
C MET A 96 -10.01 -18.27 4.23
N VAL A 97 -10.11 -18.84 3.02
CA VAL A 97 -9.34 -19.95 2.47
C VAL A 97 -8.92 -19.58 1.05
N LEU A 98 -7.62 -19.52 0.80
CA LEU A 98 -7.10 -19.29 -0.55
C LEU A 98 -7.37 -20.52 -1.42
N ASN A 99 -7.96 -20.32 -2.59
CA ASN A 99 -8.06 -21.39 -3.58
C ASN A 99 -6.65 -21.71 -4.15
N LYS A 100 -6.52 -22.85 -4.85
CA LYS A 100 -5.24 -23.33 -5.39
C LYS A 100 -4.53 -22.32 -6.31
N SER A 101 -5.29 -21.51 -7.06
CA SER A 101 -4.73 -20.48 -7.94
C SER A 101 -4.15 -19.33 -7.13
N MET A 102 -4.90 -18.82 -6.15
CA MET A 102 -4.46 -17.76 -5.25
C MET A 102 -3.26 -18.19 -4.39
N TYR A 103 -3.27 -19.44 -3.89
CA TYR A 103 -2.17 -19.97 -3.08
C TYR A 103 -0.85 -20.04 -3.85
N LYS A 104 -0.89 -20.31 -5.16
CA LYS A 104 0.30 -20.32 -6.03
C LYS A 104 0.78 -18.92 -6.42
N ALA A 105 -0.12 -17.95 -6.44
CA ALA A 105 0.17 -16.58 -6.85
C ALA A 105 0.56 -15.66 -5.68
N LYS A 106 0.39 -16.11 -4.44
CA LYS A 106 0.70 -15.30 -3.26
C LYS A 106 2.19 -15.02 -3.14
N THR A 107 2.50 -13.83 -2.67
CA THR A 107 3.84 -13.33 -2.33
C THR A 107 4.12 -13.46 -0.84
N ILE A 108 3.08 -13.45 0.00
CA ILE A 108 3.20 -13.57 1.46
C ILE A 108 3.44 -15.01 1.88
N THR A 109 4.44 -15.20 2.73
CA THR A 109 4.79 -16.48 3.34
C THR A 109 4.24 -16.62 4.75
N ASP A 110 4.22 -15.54 5.53
CA ASP A 110 3.74 -15.53 6.92
C ASP A 110 3.22 -14.16 7.36
N VAL A 111 2.28 -14.15 8.33
CA VAL A 111 1.84 -12.96 9.06
C VAL A 111 1.82 -13.31 10.55
N SER A 112 2.61 -12.61 11.35
CA SER A 112 2.73 -12.91 12.78
C SER A 112 1.54 -12.38 13.58
N SER A 113 1.39 -12.87 14.81
CA SER A 113 0.67 -12.13 15.85
C SER A 113 1.47 -10.89 16.29
N SER A 114 0.89 -10.03 17.11
CA SER A 114 1.60 -8.87 17.67
C SER A 114 2.67 -9.33 18.67
N ILE A 115 3.95 -9.11 18.34
CA ILE A 115 5.12 -9.58 19.10
C ILE A 115 6.23 -8.52 19.14
N ILE A 116 7.19 -8.66 20.07
CA ILE A 116 8.46 -7.94 20.01
C ILE A 116 9.41 -8.77 19.13
N GLY A 117 9.60 -8.36 17.88
CA GLY A 117 10.34 -9.14 16.87
C GLY A 117 11.65 -8.50 16.39
N ASP A 118 11.94 -7.27 16.81
CA ASP A 118 13.16 -6.54 16.41
C ASP A 118 13.67 -5.62 17.54
N TRP A 119 14.84 -5.02 17.31
CA TRP A 119 15.44 -4.09 18.28
C TRP A 119 14.54 -2.88 18.55
N ARG A 120 13.85 -2.34 17.54
CA ARG A 120 13.06 -1.12 17.66
C ARG A 120 11.85 -1.35 18.56
N SER A 121 11.07 -2.40 18.29
CA SER A 121 9.92 -2.85 19.09
C SER A 121 10.33 -3.21 20.53
N TYR A 122 11.55 -3.74 20.72
CA TYR A 122 12.11 -3.99 22.04
C TYR A 122 12.37 -2.70 22.82
N PHE A 123 13.09 -1.74 22.23
CA PHE A 123 13.45 -0.49 22.92
C PHE A 123 12.25 0.41 23.20
N THR A 124 11.21 0.38 22.37
CA THR A 124 9.99 1.15 22.61
C THR A 124 8.95 0.40 23.44
N ASN A 125 9.20 -0.87 23.78
CA ASN A 125 8.23 -1.78 24.39
C ASN A 125 6.89 -1.77 23.64
N SER A 126 6.94 -1.83 22.31
CA SER A 126 5.76 -1.75 21.44
C SER A 126 5.72 -2.96 20.51
N PRO A 127 4.95 -4.02 20.85
CA PRO A 127 4.76 -5.17 19.98
C PRO A 127 4.21 -4.75 18.60
N GLN A 128 4.64 -5.44 17.54
CA GLN A 128 4.27 -5.17 16.16
C GLN A 128 3.78 -6.45 15.47
N ILE A 129 2.94 -6.28 14.44
CA ILE A 129 2.65 -7.32 13.47
C ILE A 129 3.78 -7.33 12.43
N TYR A 130 4.21 -8.52 12.03
CA TYR A 130 5.24 -8.73 11.02
C TYR A 130 4.67 -9.44 9.80
N ILE A 131 5.11 -9.00 8.62
CA ILE A 131 4.76 -9.59 7.33
C ILE A 131 6.02 -10.17 6.72
N THR A 132 5.99 -11.45 6.39
CA THR A 132 7.09 -12.12 5.70
C THR A 132 6.76 -12.29 4.23
N ILE A 133 7.67 -11.83 3.37
CA ILE A 133 7.64 -11.96 1.91
C ILE A 133 8.96 -12.61 1.51
N GLU A 134 8.92 -13.90 1.16
CA GLU A 134 10.13 -14.71 0.93
C GLU A 134 11.08 -14.65 2.14
N ASP A 135 12.30 -14.11 1.98
CA ASP A 135 13.29 -13.92 3.05
C ASP A 135 13.25 -12.51 3.67
N LEU A 136 12.28 -11.66 3.30
CA LEU A 136 12.12 -10.30 3.82
C LEU A 136 11.07 -10.26 4.92
N ILE A 137 11.43 -9.67 6.06
CA ILE A 137 10.53 -9.49 7.20
C ILE A 137 10.31 -8.00 7.41
N TYR A 138 9.06 -7.58 7.37
CA TYR A 138 8.67 -6.19 7.59
C TYR A 138 7.82 -6.07 8.85
N SER A 139 8.23 -5.21 9.78
CA SER A 139 7.31 -4.75 10.83
C SER A 139 6.24 -3.85 10.22
N MET A 140 5.09 -3.70 10.89
CA MET A 140 4.07 -2.74 10.44
C MET A 140 4.57 -1.30 10.38
N TRP A 141 5.58 -0.93 11.15
CA TRP A 141 6.25 0.36 11.00
C TRP A 141 7.02 0.49 9.68
N ASP A 142 7.70 -0.57 9.26
CA ASP A 142 8.38 -0.59 7.97
C ASP A 142 7.37 -0.50 6.84
N VAL A 143 6.31 -1.31 6.90
CA VAL A 143 5.25 -1.32 5.90
C VAL A 143 4.58 0.05 5.80
N ARG A 144 4.23 0.65 6.94
CA ARG A 144 3.68 2.01 7.02
C ARG A 144 4.62 3.01 6.36
N TYR A 145 5.89 3.06 6.77
CA TYR A 145 6.87 4.02 6.27
C TYR A 145 7.08 3.89 4.76
N LEU A 146 7.37 2.68 4.29
CA LEU A 146 7.63 2.39 2.88
C LEU A 146 6.43 2.77 2.02
N THR A 147 5.23 2.40 2.47
CA THR A 147 3.99 2.63 1.72
C THR A 147 3.65 4.11 1.66
N THR A 148 3.62 4.81 2.80
CA THR A 148 3.28 6.24 2.79
C THR A 148 4.32 7.05 2.02
N TYR A 149 5.61 6.75 2.16
CA TYR A 149 6.65 7.45 1.41
C TYR A 149 6.58 7.18 -0.09
N TYR A 150 6.32 5.93 -0.48
CA TYR A 150 6.12 5.57 -1.87
C TYR A 150 4.96 6.34 -2.50
N PHE A 151 3.80 6.43 -1.82
CA PHE A 151 2.66 7.19 -2.34
C PHE A 151 2.90 8.70 -2.32
N SER A 152 3.57 9.25 -1.31
CA SER A 152 4.01 10.65 -1.34
C SER A 152 4.87 10.95 -2.57
N TRP A 153 5.79 10.04 -2.93
CA TRP A 153 6.55 10.17 -4.17
C TRP A 153 5.68 10.07 -5.42
N LEU A 154 4.72 9.14 -5.48
CA LEU A 154 3.78 9.03 -6.60
C LEU A 154 2.97 10.32 -6.81
N PHE A 155 2.61 11.00 -5.72
CA PHE A 155 1.76 12.18 -5.71
C PHE A 155 2.50 13.52 -5.85
N ASP A 156 3.83 13.52 -5.83
CA ASP A 156 4.62 14.75 -5.98
C ASP A 156 5.12 14.97 -7.42
N ASP A 157 4.36 15.69 -8.23
CA ASP A 157 4.74 16.02 -9.62
C ASP A 157 6.03 16.88 -9.74
N ASN A 158 6.56 17.42 -8.63
CA ASN A 158 7.85 18.13 -8.66
C ASN A 158 9.05 17.18 -8.75
N ILE A 159 8.86 15.90 -8.40
CA ILE A 159 9.91 14.88 -8.48
C ILE A 159 9.77 14.12 -9.81
N PRO A 160 10.81 14.09 -10.67
CA PRO A 160 10.77 13.33 -11.92
C PRO A 160 10.58 11.82 -11.70
N ALA A 161 9.92 11.15 -12.64
CA ALA A 161 9.71 9.70 -12.57
C ALA A 161 11.01 8.87 -12.63
N THR A 162 12.10 9.45 -13.13
CA THR A 162 13.43 8.83 -13.19
C THR A 162 14.13 8.81 -11.83
N LYS A 163 13.66 9.58 -10.85
CA LYS A 163 14.23 9.66 -9.50
C LYS A 163 13.37 8.87 -8.53
N PHE A 164 13.53 7.54 -8.54
CA PHE A 164 12.95 6.69 -7.49
C PHE A 164 13.63 6.99 -6.15
N PRO A 165 12.88 7.13 -5.02
CA PRO A 165 13.45 7.50 -3.73
C PRO A 165 14.52 6.51 -3.25
N THR A 166 15.70 7.00 -2.93
CA THR A 166 16.81 6.19 -2.41
C THR A 166 16.50 5.68 -1.02
N GLU A 167 15.78 6.45 -0.23
CA GLU A 167 15.35 6.13 1.13
C GLU A 167 14.48 4.87 1.17
N ILE A 168 13.62 4.67 0.17
CA ILE A 168 12.82 3.44 0.05
C ILE A 168 13.73 2.23 -0.21
N LYS A 169 14.74 2.38 -1.07
CA LYS A 169 15.68 1.30 -1.38
C LYS A 169 16.50 0.92 -0.15
N GLU A 170 17.13 1.91 0.48
CA GLU A 170 17.95 1.73 1.68
C GLU A 170 17.15 1.16 2.85
N HIS A 171 15.86 1.53 2.97
CA HIS A 171 15.00 0.98 4.02
C HIS A 171 14.68 -0.50 3.77
N ILE A 172 14.32 -0.88 2.54
CA ILE A 172 14.10 -2.29 2.18
C ILE A 172 15.35 -3.13 2.40
N GLU A 173 16.53 -2.62 2.03
CA GLU A 173 17.81 -3.31 2.25
C GLU A 173 18.07 -3.58 3.73
N ARG A 174 17.62 -2.71 4.64
CA ARG A 174 17.70 -2.92 6.09
C ARG A 174 16.65 -3.90 6.63
N CYS A 175 15.47 -3.97 6.01
CA CYS A 175 14.45 -4.99 6.32
C CYS A 175 14.87 -6.41 5.87
N THR A 176 15.90 -6.49 5.02
CA THR A 176 16.54 -7.75 4.63
C THR A 176 17.42 -8.24 5.77
N LEU A 177 16.82 -8.77 6.83
CA LEU A 177 17.59 -9.41 7.89
C LEU A 177 18.21 -10.71 7.34
N LYS A 178 19.51 -10.61 7.08
CA LYS A 178 20.42 -11.75 6.98
C LYS A 178 20.10 -12.74 8.09
N LYS A 179 19.74 -13.96 7.70
CA LYS A 179 19.85 -15.15 8.57
C LYS A 179 21.26 -15.25 9.14
#